data_AF-A0A8I1UGA3-F1
#
_entry.id   AF-A0A8I1UGA3-F1
#
_cell.length_a   1.000
_cell.length_b   1.000
_cell.length_c   1.000
_cell.angle_alpha   90.00
_cell.angle_beta   90.00
_cell.angle_gamma   90.00
#
_symmetry.space_group_name_H-M   'P 1'
#
loop_
_entity.id
_entity.type
_entity.pdbx_description
1 polymer ?
#
loop_
_entity_poly.entity_id
_entity_poly.type
_entity_poly.pdbx_seq_one_letter_code
_entity_poly.pdbx_strand_id
1 'polypeptide(L)'
;MRQQSLQTITKTASALGEINNRLLQSLNNFTDASSSPFNLKKIIPNKDSSTADVISRIFSAIGLVNQVEKSQNVDTTPLHFLVELNASIAELISSANNILSAVDNVKSNGGLNTFNYDNFYASSTNGNSIEFLSLFQSIFDRTELLLERTYRAIFVLRPKSGYSFQSASSAITTIVTEASDTLKDARNLQKQAITQERNISEKQSAAESALADIIELKDKSRSSEAEISSYLGKITNHISEIDPIVESAKRFDRDIASYTEQFVEFQKKLDSRNQAAADGETRLRALISALEAKDMSVDNLIEKSTQMLSSATVSGLASNFDKMQRKLTSELFWARSAFYAGILILIISSIPLIASVTVPIAVPFLKIQYPSIADALQQAQPIPQNVWQYLSQIFSRIAILIPAAWLVSFAAIRHSSLFRLREHYAYKYSMAVAVEGFKKQAPEYEQEIAALVLEQLAFNPTDKLIPSKDIKEGKAPGLIAAFLLEKIRKRAAQESEPTDRVH
;
A
#
# COMPACT_ATOMS: atom_id res chain seq x y z
N MET A 1 -76.51 93.20 47.02
CA MET A 1 -76.82 91.86 47.58
C MET A 1 -77.38 90.90 46.53
N ARG A 2 -78.63 91.01 46.05
CA ARG A 2 -79.20 90.02 45.09
C ARG A 2 -78.43 89.88 43.77
N GLN A 3 -78.04 91.00 43.15
CA GLN A 3 -77.23 90.98 41.92
C GLN A 3 -75.86 90.32 42.13
N GLN A 4 -75.20 90.58 43.27
CA GLN A 4 -73.94 89.93 43.63
C GLN A 4 -74.14 88.42 43.86
N SER A 5 -75.25 88.01 44.47
CA SER A 5 -75.61 86.60 44.61
C SER A 5 -75.81 85.93 43.25
N LEU A 6 -76.44 86.60 42.28
CA LEU A 6 -76.58 86.09 40.91
C LEU A 6 -75.23 85.92 40.21
N GLN A 7 -74.35 86.93 40.27
CA GLN A 7 -73.01 86.82 39.71
C GLN A 7 -72.21 85.66 40.33
N THR A 8 -72.37 85.48 41.65
CA THR A 8 -71.76 84.34 42.36
C THR A 8 -72.32 83.02 41.85
N ILE A 9 -73.64 82.91 41.71
CA ILE A 9 -74.31 81.70 41.18
C ILE A 9 -73.82 81.38 39.76
N THR A 10 -73.77 82.35 38.85
CA THR A 10 -73.29 82.14 37.47
C THR A 10 -71.83 81.68 37.44
N LYS A 11 -70.98 82.27 38.30
CA LYS A 11 -69.59 81.84 38.46
C LYS A 11 -69.50 80.40 38.98
N THR A 12 -70.26 80.06 40.02
CA THR A 12 -70.29 78.69 40.59
C THR A 12 -70.86 77.68 39.58
N ALA A 13 -71.89 78.05 38.81
CA ALA A 13 -72.46 77.21 37.76
C ALA A 13 -71.46 76.95 36.61
N SER A 14 -70.65 77.95 36.26
CA SER A 14 -69.56 77.79 35.30
C SER A 14 -68.50 76.81 35.81
N ALA A 15 -68.10 76.93 37.08
CA ALA A 15 -67.19 75.97 37.72
C ALA A 15 -67.77 74.54 37.76
N LEU A 16 -69.08 74.40 38.01
CA LEU A 16 -69.77 73.11 37.91
C LEU A 16 -69.69 72.55 36.48
N GLY A 17 -69.84 73.38 35.45
CA GLY A 17 -69.69 72.97 34.05
C GLY A 17 -68.29 72.42 33.73
N GLU A 18 -67.24 73.09 34.21
CA GLU A 18 -65.86 72.61 34.07
C GLU A 18 -65.64 71.26 34.78
N ILE A 19 -66.16 71.13 36.00
CA ILE A 19 -66.05 69.89 36.78
C ILE A 19 -66.85 68.75 36.14
N ASN A 20 -68.05 69.03 35.62
CA ASN A 20 -68.87 68.05 34.92
C ASN A 20 -68.20 67.58 33.62
N ASN A 21 -67.57 68.50 32.87
CA ASN A 21 -66.74 68.16 31.70
C ASN A 21 -65.57 67.25 32.09
N ARG A 22 -64.85 67.60 33.16
CA ARG A 22 -63.75 66.78 33.67
C ARG A 22 -64.22 65.40 34.13
N LEU A 23 -65.38 65.33 34.78
CA LEU A 23 -66.00 64.06 35.20
C LEU A 23 -66.30 63.19 33.98
N LEU A 24 -66.97 63.74 32.97
CA LEU A 24 -67.26 63.05 31.71
C LEU A 24 -65.98 62.53 31.03
N GLN A 25 -64.96 63.39 30.90
CA GLN A 25 -63.67 62.99 30.34
C GLN A 25 -62.98 61.90 31.16
N SER A 26 -63.01 62.02 32.49
CA SER A 26 -62.38 61.04 33.38
C SER A 26 -63.07 59.69 33.29
N LEU A 27 -64.40 59.64 33.23
CA LEU A 27 -65.18 58.42 33.05
C LEU A 27 -64.98 57.81 31.65
N ASN A 28 -64.95 58.61 30.59
CA ASN A 28 -64.64 58.11 29.23
C ASN A 28 -63.21 57.53 29.12
N ASN A 29 -62.28 58.04 29.93
CA ASN A 29 -60.91 57.53 30.06
C ASN A 29 -60.76 56.44 31.13
N PHE A 30 -61.84 56.09 31.82
CA PHE A 30 -61.86 55.05 32.82
C PHE A 30 -62.15 53.70 32.14
N THR A 31 -61.09 53.07 31.63
CA THR A 31 -61.19 51.84 30.85
C THR A 31 -60.75 50.62 31.65
N ASP A 32 -61.46 49.50 31.50
CA ASP A 32 -61.11 48.24 32.14
C ASP A 32 -59.90 47.55 31.47
N ALA A 33 -59.51 46.35 31.94
CA ALA A 33 -58.39 45.59 31.38
C ALA A 33 -58.60 45.20 29.90
N SER A 34 -59.85 45.12 29.44
CA SER A 34 -60.19 44.93 28.02
C SER A 34 -60.12 46.23 27.21
N SER A 35 -59.73 47.33 27.85
CA SER A 35 -59.81 48.72 27.39
C SER A 35 -61.21 49.16 26.95
N SER A 36 -62.25 48.53 27.49
CA SER A 36 -63.63 48.96 27.29
C SER A 36 -63.88 50.20 28.15
N PRO A 37 -64.40 51.31 27.59
CA PRO A 37 -64.69 52.51 28.36
C PRO A 37 -65.84 52.30 29.35
N PHE A 38 -65.88 53.13 30.39
CA PHE A 38 -67.01 53.19 31.31
C PHE A 38 -68.31 53.43 30.54
N ASN A 39 -69.31 52.58 30.80
CA ASN A 39 -70.59 52.62 30.09
C ASN A 39 -71.53 53.63 30.75
N LEU A 40 -71.56 54.84 30.19
CA LEU A 40 -72.41 55.93 30.67
C LEU A 40 -73.92 55.63 30.52
N LYS A 41 -74.31 54.68 29.67
CA LYS A 41 -75.72 54.30 29.43
C LYS A 41 -76.30 53.39 30.52
N LYS A 42 -75.46 52.86 31.42
CA LYS A 42 -75.93 51.97 32.48
C LYS A 42 -76.70 52.77 33.54
N ILE A 43 -77.86 52.23 33.90
CA ILE A 43 -78.75 52.79 34.94
C ILE A 43 -78.03 52.67 36.28
N ILE A 44 -78.07 53.75 37.08
CA ILE A 44 -77.53 53.75 38.43
C ILE A 44 -78.45 52.88 39.31
N PRO A 45 -77.95 51.85 40.02
CA PRO A 45 -78.80 50.96 40.81
C PRO A 45 -79.65 51.73 41.83
N ASN A 46 -80.92 51.32 41.93
CA ASN A 46 -81.97 51.95 42.74
C ASN A 46 -82.36 53.38 42.30
N LYS A 47 -81.93 53.84 41.12
CA LYS A 47 -82.37 55.07 40.48
C LYS A 47 -82.94 54.78 39.09
N ASP A 48 -83.64 55.74 38.52
CA ASP A 48 -84.31 55.62 37.21
C ASP A 48 -83.49 56.21 36.04
N SER A 49 -82.27 56.67 36.33
CA SER A 49 -81.46 57.46 35.40
C SER A 49 -80.06 56.87 35.24
N SER A 50 -79.52 56.97 34.03
CA SER A 50 -78.14 56.59 33.73
C SER A 50 -77.15 57.68 34.13
N THR A 51 -75.86 57.35 34.16
CA THR A 51 -74.81 58.36 34.37
C THR A 51 -74.82 59.43 33.26
N ALA A 52 -75.12 59.04 32.00
CA ALA A 52 -75.28 59.98 30.90
C ALA A 52 -76.44 60.96 31.15
N ASP A 53 -77.58 60.46 31.66
CA ASP A 53 -78.74 61.29 31.99
C ASP A 53 -78.43 62.28 33.10
N VAL A 54 -77.73 61.86 34.15
CA VAL A 54 -77.30 62.75 35.23
C VAL A 54 -76.40 63.86 34.69
N ILE A 55 -75.35 63.51 33.95
CA ILE A 55 -74.41 64.49 33.36
C ILE A 55 -75.14 65.48 32.44
N SER A 56 -76.09 64.99 31.65
CA SER A 56 -76.93 65.79 30.75
C SER A 56 -77.87 66.75 31.49
N ARG A 57 -78.51 66.26 32.56
CA ARG A 57 -79.36 67.08 33.44
C ARG A 57 -78.55 68.18 34.11
N ILE A 58 -77.32 67.89 34.54
CA ILE A 58 -76.39 68.90 35.09
C ILE A 58 -76.09 69.99 34.06
N PHE A 59 -75.70 69.63 32.83
CA PHE A 59 -75.47 70.64 31.77
C PHE A 59 -76.70 71.46 31.46
N SER A 60 -77.87 70.83 31.46
CA SER A 60 -79.14 71.50 31.20
C SER A 60 -79.53 72.46 32.33
N ALA A 61 -79.26 72.07 33.60
CA ALA A 61 -79.43 72.93 34.76
C ALA A 61 -78.48 74.14 34.72
N ILE A 62 -77.21 73.93 34.36
CA ILE A 62 -76.24 75.03 34.17
C ILE A 62 -76.70 75.98 33.07
N GLY A 63 -77.17 75.44 31.94
CA GLY A 63 -77.69 76.23 30.83
C GLY A 63 -78.84 77.13 31.27
N LEU A 64 -79.76 76.58 32.07
CA LEU A 64 -80.85 77.32 32.70
C LEU A 64 -80.36 78.40 33.69
N VAL A 65 -79.44 78.04 34.60
CA VAL A 65 -78.87 78.96 35.59
C VAL A 65 -78.15 80.13 34.89
N ASN A 66 -77.44 79.89 33.79
CA ASN A 66 -76.77 80.95 33.03
C ASN A 66 -77.75 81.91 32.34
N GLN A 67 -79.02 81.52 32.11
CA GLN A 67 -80.05 82.44 31.63
C GLN A 67 -80.59 83.34 32.75
N VAL A 68 -80.41 82.96 34.02
CA VAL A 68 -80.93 83.72 35.16
C VAL A 68 -80.31 85.11 35.25
N GLU A 69 -79.05 85.29 34.87
CA GLU A 69 -78.40 86.62 34.84
C GLU A 69 -79.13 87.61 33.92
N LYS A 70 -79.83 87.12 32.88
CA LYS A 70 -80.57 87.94 31.90
C LYS A 70 -82.02 88.22 32.32
N SER A 71 -82.39 87.88 33.56
CA SER A 71 -83.76 87.97 34.07
C SER A 71 -84.16 89.40 34.42
N GLN A 72 -85.44 89.73 34.23
CA GLN A 72 -85.96 91.08 34.50
C GLN A 72 -86.38 91.28 35.97
N ASN A 73 -86.61 90.19 36.71
CA ASN A 73 -87.22 90.22 38.05
C ASN A 73 -86.24 89.94 39.19
N VAL A 74 -84.99 90.41 39.06
CA VAL A 74 -83.94 90.15 40.05
C VAL A 74 -84.29 90.74 41.42
N ASP A 75 -84.91 91.93 41.45
CA ASP A 75 -85.18 92.65 42.69
C ASP A 75 -86.32 92.04 43.53
N THR A 76 -87.26 91.36 42.88
CA THR A 76 -88.40 90.70 43.53
C THR A 76 -88.10 89.27 43.96
N THR A 77 -86.93 88.73 43.61
CA THR A 77 -86.57 87.36 43.95
C THR A 77 -86.19 87.25 45.45
N PRO A 78 -86.82 86.33 46.21
CA PRO A 78 -86.42 86.08 47.60
C PRO A 78 -84.96 85.66 47.68
N LEU A 79 -84.18 86.30 48.57
CA LEU A 79 -82.75 86.06 48.69
C LEU A 79 -82.43 84.60 49.06
N HIS A 80 -83.28 83.97 49.87
CA HIS A 80 -83.08 82.58 50.30
C HIS A 80 -83.09 81.60 49.11
N PHE A 81 -83.89 81.82 48.06
CA PHE A 81 -83.86 80.98 46.85
C PHE A 81 -82.52 81.06 46.13
N LEU A 82 -81.90 82.25 46.07
CA LEU A 82 -80.58 82.43 45.46
C LEU A 82 -79.50 81.73 46.30
N VAL A 83 -79.58 81.84 47.62
CA VAL A 83 -78.64 81.18 48.55
C VAL A 83 -78.74 79.66 48.45
N GLU A 84 -79.96 79.11 48.46
CA GLU A 84 -80.21 77.67 48.32
C GLU A 84 -79.74 77.15 46.96
N LEU A 85 -80.00 77.89 45.88
CA LEU A 85 -79.51 77.51 44.54
C LEU A 85 -77.99 77.45 44.49
N ASN A 86 -77.29 78.49 45.00
CA ASN A 86 -75.83 78.49 45.06
C ASN A 86 -75.29 77.32 45.90
N ALA A 87 -75.94 77.03 47.04
CA ALA A 87 -75.56 75.91 47.89
C ALA A 87 -75.71 74.56 47.17
N SER A 88 -76.79 74.33 46.43
CA SER A 88 -76.95 73.08 45.65
C SER A 88 -75.90 72.93 44.56
N ILE A 89 -75.49 74.01 43.89
CA ILE A 89 -74.42 73.96 42.89
C ILE A 89 -73.10 73.57 43.57
N ALA A 90 -72.78 74.15 44.73
CA ALA A 90 -71.57 73.84 45.47
C ALA A 90 -71.55 72.39 46.02
N GLU A 91 -72.68 71.88 46.50
CA GLU A 91 -72.82 70.48 46.94
C GLU A 91 -72.64 69.49 45.78
N LEU A 92 -73.17 69.82 44.60
CA LEU A 92 -73.01 69.01 43.40
C LEU A 92 -71.57 69.01 42.90
N ILE A 93 -70.88 70.16 42.96
CA ILE A 93 -69.44 70.28 42.70
C ILE A 93 -68.66 69.33 43.63
N SER A 94 -68.96 69.33 44.93
CA SER A 94 -68.30 68.43 45.89
C SER A 94 -68.57 66.96 45.56
N SER A 95 -69.81 66.61 45.21
CA SER A 95 -70.18 65.23 44.83
C SER A 95 -69.45 64.76 43.57
N ALA A 96 -69.35 65.62 42.55
CA ALA A 96 -68.60 65.31 41.32
C ALA A 96 -67.10 65.16 41.59
N ASN A 97 -66.52 65.99 42.46
CA ASN A 97 -65.11 65.86 42.87
C ASN A 97 -64.87 64.55 43.63
N ASN A 98 -65.80 64.08 44.47
CA ASN A 98 -65.65 62.80 45.16
C ASN A 98 -65.57 61.63 44.17
N ILE A 99 -66.37 61.65 43.10
CA ILE A 99 -66.28 60.64 42.02
C ILE A 99 -64.93 60.75 41.31
N LEU A 100 -64.48 61.96 40.96
CA LEU A 100 -63.18 62.17 40.33
C LEU A 100 -62.03 61.63 41.20
N SER A 101 -62.03 61.93 42.49
CA SER A 101 -61.04 61.42 43.45
C SER A 101 -61.08 59.89 43.55
N ALA A 102 -62.27 59.28 43.53
CA ALA A 102 -62.40 57.82 43.51
C ALA A 102 -61.84 57.21 42.21
N VAL A 103 -62.12 57.81 41.05
CA VAL A 103 -61.54 57.40 39.76
C VAL A 103 -60.01 57.53 39.78
N ASP A 104 -59.49 58.65 40.28
CA ASP A 104 -58.05 58.88 40.35
C ASP A 104 -57.37 57.92 41.34
N ASN A 105 -58.05 57.52 42.42
CA ASN A 105 -57.59 56.48 43.34
C ASN A 105 -57.50 55.10 42.66
N VAL A 106 -58.45 54.74 41.80
CA VAL A 106 -58.32 53.50 41.01
C VAL A 106 -57.16 53.60 40.02
N LYS A 107 -56.98 54.76 39.37
CA LYS A 107 -55.86 54.99 38.43
C LYS A 107 -54.50 54.88 39.11
N SER A 108 -54.34 55.47 40.30
CA SER A 108 -53.09 55.38 41.07
C SER A 108 -52.81 53.95 41.57
N ASN A 109 -53.83 53.12 41.75
CA ASN A 109 -53.73 51.71 42.15
C ASN A 109 -53.63 50.72 40.97
N GLY A 110 -52.88 51.10 39.92
CA GLY A 110 -52.59 50.23 38.78
C GLY A 110 -53.67 50.22 37.70
N GLY A 111 -54.65 51.12 37.75
CA GLY A 111 -55.72 51.22 36.77
C GLY A 111 -56.90 50.29 37.06
N LEU A 112 -57.96 50.43 36.26
CA LEU A 112 -59.18 49.64 36.38
C LEU A 112 -58.98 48.27 35.73
N ASN A 113 -59.17 47.21 36.50
CA ASN A 113 -59.18 45.84 35.99
C ASN A 113 -60.58 45.48 35.46
N THR A 114 -61.60 45.62 36.31
CA THR A 114 -63.00 45.34 35.97
C THR A 114 -63.95 46.31 36.67
N PHE A 115 -65.07 46.65 36.02
CA PHE A 115 -66.15 47.42 36.62
C PHE A 115 -67.46 46.63 36.57
N ASN A 116 -68.06 46.38 37.72
CA ASN A 116 -69.35 45.72 37.80
C ASN A 116 -70.48 46.76 37.84
N TYR A 117 -71.30 46.81 36.80
CA TYR A 117 -72.38 47.79 36.66
C TYR A 117 -73.64 47.45 37.48
N ASP A 118 -73.77 46.24 38.01
CA ASP A 118 -74.94 45.86 38.82
C ASP A 118 -74.82 46.40 40.26
N ASN A 119 -73.59 46.49 40.77
CA ASN A 119 -73.30 46.97 42.13
C ASN A 119 -72.36 48.18 42.18
N PHE A 120 -71.88 48.65 41.02
CA PHE A 120 -70.96 49.80 40.89
C PHE A 120 -69.65 49.61 41.68
N TYR A 121 -69.11 48.39 41.72
CA TYR A 121 -67.76 48.14 42.25
C TYR A 121 -66.71 48.18 41.12
N ALA A 122 -65.65 48.94 41.36
CA ALA A 122 -64.45 48.92 40.54
C ALA A 122 -63.37 48.08 41.22
N SER A 123 -62.80 47.11 40.51
CA SER A 123 -61.59 46.41 40.94
C SER A 123 -60.39 47.02 40.25
N SER A 124 -59.38 47.44 40.99
CA SER A 124 -58.11 47.86 40.43
C SER A 124 -57.22 46.66 40.10
N THR A 125 -56.20 46.87 39.27
CA THR A 125 -55.21 45.83 38.91
C THR A 125 -54.41 45.35 40.13
N ASN A 126 -54.24 46.21 41.13
CA ASN A 126 -53.58 45.88 42.39
C ASN A 126 -54.48 45.11 43.39
N GLY A 127 -55.71 44.74 42.99
CA GLY A 127 -56.64 43.98 43.83
C GLY A 127 -57.47 44.82 44.82
N ASN A 128 -57.32 46.16 44.80
CA ASN A 128 -58.15 47.04 45.62
C ASN A 128 -59.54 47.18 44.99
N SER A 129 -60.59 47.17 45.82
CA SER A 129 -61.96 47.40 45.36
C SER A 129 -62.50 48.70 45.92
N ILE A 130 -63.08 49.53 45.06
CA ILE A 130 -63.68 50.81 45.43
C ILE A 130 -65.16 50.76 45.05
N GLU A 131 -66.03 51.07 46.01
CA GLU A 131 -67.47 51.18 45.80
C GLU A 131 -67.80 52.57 45.25
N PHE A 132 -68.41 52.61 44.07
CA PHE A 132 -68.86 53.85 43.43
C PHE A 132 -70.36 54.11 43.62
N LEU A 133 -71.13 53.12 44.09
CA LEU A 133 -72.60 53.19 44.13
C LEU A 133 -73.11 54.40 44.92
N SER A 134 -72.63 54.57 46.15
CA SER A 134 -73.01 55.69 47.03
C SER A 134 -72.64 57.06 46.44
N LEU A 135 -71.52 57.14 45.72
CA LEU A 135 -71.07 58.37 45.06
C LEU A 135 -71.98 58.74 43.89
N PHE A 136 -72.35 57.76 43.05
CA PHE A 136 -73.27 57.97 41.93
C PHE A 136 -74.72 58.24 42.37
N GLN A 137 -75.16 57.63 43.47
CA GLN A 137 -76.46 57.97 44.06
C GLN A 137 -76.46 59.38 44.65
N SER A 138 -75.37 59.78 45.32
CA SER A 138 -75.22 61.14 45.85
C SER A 138 -75.24 62.19 44.74
N ILE A 139 -74.49 62.01 43.65
CA ILE A 139 -74.52 62.98 42.54
C ILE A 139 -75.90 63.03 41.87
N PHE A 140 -76.61 61.91 41.75
CA PHE A 140 -77.99 61.88 41.27
C PHE A 140 -78.91 62.71 42.18
N ASP A 141 -78.91 62.44 43.49
CA ASP A 141 -79.79 63.12 44.44
C ASP A 141 -79.51 64.63 44.51
N ARG A 142 -78.23 65.04 44.42
CA ARG A 142 -77.85 66.46 44.34
C ARG A 142 -78.24 67.11 43.01
N THR A 143 -78.27 66.34 41.92
CA THR A 143 -78.73 66.82 40.62
C THR A 143 -80.24 67.09 40.66
N GLU A 144 -81.03 66.19 41.22
CA GLU A 144 -82.48 66.40 41.39
C GLU A 144 -82.78 67.61 42.29
N LEU A 145 -82.05 67.76 43.40
CA LEU A 145 -82.16 68.95 44.26
C LEU A 145 -81.80 70.24 43.54
N LEU A 146 -80.74 70.22 42.72
CA LEU A 146 -80.35 71.37 41.90
C LEU A 146 -81.47 71.72 40.91
N LEU A 147 -82.06 70.73 40.24
CA LEU A 147 -83.16 70.95 39.30
C LEU A 147 -84.36 71.59 40.00
N GLU A 148 -84.78 71.04 41.13
CA GLU A 148 -85.87 71.58 41.93
C GLU A 148 -85.64 73.06 42.28
N ARG A 149 -84.46 73.39 42.83
CA ARG A 149 -84.09 74.76 43.20
C ARG A 149 -83.97 75.67 41.98
N THR A 150 -83.47 75.15 40.86
CA THR A 150 -83.36 75.87 39.58
C THR A 150 -84.74 76.24 39.06
N TYR A 151 -85.69 75.30 39.05
CA TYR A 151 -87.08 75.58 38.62
C TYR A 151 -87.79 76.58 39.53
N ARG A 152 -87.62 76.46 40.85
CA ARG A 152 -88.16 77.44 41.81
C ARG A 152 -87.61 78.85 41.55
N ALA A 153 -86.29 78.96 41.33
CA ALA A 153 -85.65 80.24 41.03
C ALA A 153 -86.13 80.84 39.69
N ILE A 154 -86.20 80.02 38.64
CA ILE A 154 -86.61 80.45 37.29
C ILE A 154 -88.06 80.92 37.25
N PHE A 155 -88.95 80.25 37.99
CA PHE A 155 -90.36 80.64 38.05
C PHE A 155 -90.54 82.09 38.52
N VAL A 156 -89.72 82.53 39.47
CA VAL A 156 -89.72 83.90 40.00
C VAL A 156 -88.97 84.86 39.08
N LEU A 157 -87.79 84.44 38.59
CA LEU A 157 -86.89 85.28 37.81
C LEU A 157 -87.42 85.56 36.39
N ARG A 158 -88.19 84.64 35.80
CA ARG A 158 -88.75 84.71 34.43
C ARG A 158 -87.71 85.13 33.39
N PRO A 159 -86.68 84.28 33.12
CA PRO A 159 -85.70 84.56 32.09
C PRO A 159 -86.38 84.68 30.71
N LYS A 160 -85.86 85.57 29.85
CA LYS A 160 -86.48 85.94 28.56
C LYS A 160 -86.53 84.82 27.49
N SER A 161 -85.88 83.68 27.71
CA SER A 161 -85.71 82.63 26.71
C SER A 161 -86.51 81.37 27.05
N GLY A 162 -87.24 80.83 26.07
CA GLY A 162 -88.01 79.59 26.15
C GLY A 162 -87.13 78.33 26.16
N TYR A 163 -86.16 78.25 27.06
CA TYR A 163 -85.30 77.08 27.19
C TYR A 163 -86.13 75.88 27.68
N SER A 164 -86.31 74.87 26.82
CA SER A 164 -86.96 73.61 27.20
C SER A 164 -85.92 72.62 27.72
N PHE A 165 -85.88 72.44 29.04
CA PHE A 165 -84.94 71.54 29.72
C PHE A 165 -84.99 70.12 29.17
N GLN A 166 -86.18 69.58 28.93
CA GLN A 166 -86.36 68.21 28.44
C GLN A 166 -85.69 68.00 27.08
N SER A 167 -85.85 68.96 26.16
CA SER A 167 -85.24 68.89 24.83
C SER A 167 -83.73 69.02 24.89
N ALA A 168 -83.23 69.95 25.72
CA ALA A 168 -81.79 70.14 25.89
C ALA A 168 -81.13 68.93 26.54
N SER A 169 -81.75 68.36 27.57
CA SER A 169 -81.24 67.17 28.25
C SER A 169 -81.30 65.94 27.34
N SER A 170 -82.40 65.73 26.60
CA SER A 170 -82.46 64.62 25.65
C SER A 170 -81.41 64.76 24.54
N ALA A 171 -81.21 65.96 23.99
CA ALA A 171 -80.21 66.20 22.95
C ALA A 171 -78.78 65.98 23.45
N ILE A 172 -78.45 66.45 24.66
CA ILE A 172 -77.13 66.25 25.24
C ILE A 172 -76.90 64.78 25.57
N THR A 173 -77.90 64.05 26.09
CA THR A 173 -77.78 62.61 26.32
C THR A 173 -77.45 61.89 25.02
N THR A 174 -78.19 62.16 23.93
CA THR A 174 -77.90 61.59 22.61
C THR A 174 -76.47 61.87 22.16
N ILE A 175 -76.04 63.14 22.21
CA ILE A 175 -74.68 63.54 21.81
C ILE A 175 -73.62 62.84 22.67
N VAL A 176 -73.81 62.77 23.99
CA VAL A 176 -72.87 62.11 24.90
C VAL A 176 -72.79 60.62 24.60
N THR A 177 -73.93 59.98 24.31
CA THR A 177 -73.96 58.56 23.95
C THR A 177 -73.29 58.27 22.61
N GLU A 178 -73.55 59.07 21.57
CA GLU A 178 -72.92 58.92 20.26
C GLU A 178 -71.41 59.19 20.31
N ALA A 179 -71.00 60.22 21.07
CA ALA A 179 -69.58 60.51 21.30
C ALA A 179 -68.87 59.36 22.05
N SER A 180 -69.54 58.72 23.00
CA SER A 180 -69.00 57.56 23.71
C SER A 180 -68.85 56.33 22.79
N ASP A 181 -69.85 56.07 21.94
CA ASP A 181 -69.82 54.96 20.98
C ASP A 181 -68.72 55.17 19.92
N THR A 182 -68.63 56.37 19.33
CA THR A 182 -67.58 56.71 18.35
C THR A 182 -66.17 56.64 18.94
N LEU A 183 -65.99 57.05 20.20
CA LEU A 183 -64.72 56.93 20.89
C LEU A 183 -64.34 55.46 21.14
N LYS A 184 -65.31 54.60 21.45
CA LYS A 184 -65.11 53.15 21.56
C LYS A 184 -64.65 52.56 20.22
N ASP A 185 -65.30 52.92 19.12
CA ASP A 185 -64.94 52.43 17.79
C ASP A 185 -63.56 52.91 17.35
N ALA A 186 -63.22 54.18 17.60
CA ALA A 186 -61.90 54.73 17.34
C ALA A 186 -60.80 53.98 18.11
N ARG A 187 -61.05 53.62 19.38
CA ARG A 187 -60.11 52.80 20.18
C ARG A 187 -59.96 51.38 19.64
N ASN A 188 -61.04 50.77 19.18
CA ASN A 188 -60.98 49.44 18.56
C ASN A 188 -60.15 49.47 17.27
N LEU A 189 -60.35 50.49 16.43
CA LEU A 189 -59.54 50.71 15.23
C LEU A 189 -58.06 50.95 15.57
N GLN A 190 -57.76 51.74 16.60
CA GLN A 190 -56.38 51.95 17.06
C GLN A 190 -55.71 50.64 17.48
N LYS A 191 -56.40 49.76 18.22
CA LYS A 191 -55.86 48.44 18.60
C LYS A 191 -55.58 47.55 17.40
N GLN A 192 -56.49 47.56 16.41
CA GLN A 192 -56.28 46.82 15.16
C GLN A 192 -55.07 47.38 14.40
N ALA A 193 -54.93 48.71 14.31
CA ALA A 193 -53.80 49.35 13.66
C ALA A 193 -52.45 48.98 14.32
N ILE A 194 -52.36 49.01 15.64
CA ILE A 194 -51.15 48.59 16.38
C ILE A 194 -50.82 47.11 16.11
N THR A 195 -51.83 46.25 16.04
CA THR A 195 -51.63 44.82 15.74
C THR A 195 -51.12 44.63 14.31
N GLN A 196 -51.67 45.37 13.34
CA GLN A 196 -51.21 45.35 11.96
C GLN A 196 -49.79 45.90 11.80
N GLU A 197 -49.45 46.98 12.50
CA GLU A 197 -48.10 47.55 12.53
C GLU A 197 -47.07 46.53 13.03
N ARG A 198 -47.39 45.81 14.11
CA ARG A 198 -46.55 44.71 14.61
C ARG A 198 -46.37 43.59 13.58
N ASN A 199 -47.46 43.15 12.94
CA ASN A 199 -47.39 42.12 11.90
C ASN A 199 -46.55 42.57 10.69
N ILE A 200 -46.63 43.85 10.32
CA ILE A 200 -45.82 44.43 9.24
C ILE A 200 -44.34 44.42 9.64
N SER A 201 -44.00 44.84 10.86
CA SER A 201 -42.64 44.83 11.37
C SER A 201 -42.03 43.42 11.41
N GLU A 202 -42.80 42.43 11.88
CA GLU A 202 -42.38 41.02 11.88
C GLU A 202 -42.14 40.50 10.45
N LYS A 203 -43.03 40.82 9.50
CA LYS A 203 -42.84 40.47 8.08
C LYS A 203 -41.66 41.18 7.44
N GLN A 204 -41.39 42.42 7.80
CA GLN A 204 -40.24 43.18 7.29
C GLN A 204 -38.94 42.52 7.76
N SER A 205 -38.82 42.17 9.03
CA SER A 205 -37.64 41.47 9.57
C SER A 205 -37.41 40.12 8.88
N ALA A 206 -38.49 39.36 8.62
CA ALA A 206 -38.40 38.11 7.87
C ALA A 206 -37.93 38.32 6.42
N ALA A 207 -38.40 39.39 5.76
CA ALA A 207 -37.97 39.74 4.40
C ALA A 207 -36.49 40.17 4.34
N GLU A 208 -36.02 40.91 5.34
CA GLU A 208 -34.61 41.31 5.47
C GLU A 208 -33.69 40.08 5.65
N SER A 209 -34.10 39.11 6.48
CA SER A 209 -33.38 37.84 6.63
C SER A 209 -33.33 37.05 5.32
N ALA A 210 -34.46 36.91 4.63
CA ALA A 210 -34.51 36.20 3.35
C ALA A 210 -33.64 36.87 2.27
N LEU A 211 -33.54 38.20 2.27
CA LEU A 211 -32.67 38.94 1.36
C LEU A 211 -31.19 38.68 1.65
N ALA A 212 -30.80 38.58 2.93
CA ALA A 212 -29.43 38.21 3.31
C ALA A 212 -29.07 36.79 2.82
N ASP A 213 -29.97 35.82 2.98
CA ASP A 213 -29.77 34.44 2.51
C ASP A 213 -29.62 34.38 0.97
N ILE A 214 -30.42 35.16 0.23
CA ILE A 214 -30.32 35.26 -1.23
C ILE A 214 -28.97 35.83 -1.67
N ILE A 215 -28.44 36.84 -0.96
CA ILE A 215 -27.12 37.40 -1.24
C ILE A 215 -26.04 36.35 -1.02
N GLU A 216 -26.08 35.62 0.09
CA GLU A 216 -25.12 34.55 0.38
C GLU A 216 -25.17 33.44 -0.68
N LEU A 217 -26.36 32.99 -1.06
CA LEU A 217 -26.56 31.99 -2.12
C LEU A 217 -26.00 32.47 -3.46
N LYS A 218 -26.21 33.75 -3.80
CA LYS A 218 -25.66 34.35 -5.01
C LYS A 218 -24.13 34.36 -5.01
N ASP A 219 -23.51 34.70 -3.89
CA ASP A 219 -22.04 34.71 -3.78
C ASP A 219 -21.46 33.30 -3.84
N LYS A 220 -22.11 32.30 -3.20
CA LYS A 220 -21.75 30.89 -3.36
C LYS A 220 -21.87 30.44 -4.82
N SER A 221 -22.96 30.79 -5.50
CA SER A 221 -23.15 30.47 -6.92
C SER A 221 -22.03 31.04 -7.79
N ARG A 222 -21.62 32.30 -7.56
CA ARG A 222 -20.49 32.92 -8.27
C ARG A 222 -19.17 32.21 -7.99
N SER A 223 -18.93 31.79 -6.75
CA SER A 223 -17.74 31.01 -6.39
C SER A 223 -17.73 29.66 -7.13
N SER A 224 -18.86 28.96 -7.15
CA SER A 224 -18.99 27.70 -7.89
C SER A 224 -18.80 27.88 -9.40
N GLU A 225 -19.31 28.96 -10.01
CA GLU A 225 -19.04 29.28 -11.41
C GLU A 225 -17.54 29.46 -11.69
N ALA A 226 -16.82 30.15 -10.79
CA ALA A 226 -15.38 30.32 -10.91
C ALA A 226 -14.61 28.98 -10.78
N GLU A 227 -15.02 28.11 -9.86
CA GLU A 227 -14.45 26.76 -9.72
C GLU A 227 -14.70 25.90 -10.95
N ILE A 228 -15.94 25.90 -11.48
CA ILE A 228 -16.30 25.20 -12.71
C ILE A 228 -15.44 25.69 -13.88
N SER A 229 -15.27 27.01 -14.02
CA SER A 229 -14.40 27.57 -15.05
C SER A 229 -12.94 27.12 -14.88
N SER A 230 -12.45 27.00 -13.65
CA SER A 230 -11.10 26.47 -13.36
C SER A 230 -11.00 25.00 -13.75
N TYR A 231 -11.99 24.18 -13.41
CA TYR A 231 -12.02 22.76 -13.78
C TYR A 231 -12.09 22.55 -15.29
N LEU A 232 -12.88 23.36 -16.01
CA LEU A 232 -12.91 23.34 -17.47
C LEU A 232 -11.53 23.66 -18.06
N GLY A 233 -10.81 24.64 -17.49
CA GLY A 233 -9.42 24.92 -17.86
C GLY A 233 -8.48 23.72 -17.64
N LYS A 234 -8.58 23.06 -16.46
CA LYS A 234 -7.79 21.86 -16.16
C LYS A 234 -8.10 20.69 -17.09
N ILE A 235 -9.38 20.43 -17.38
CA ILE A 235 -9.81 19.39 -18.33
C ILE A 235 -9.23 19.68 -19.72
N THR A 236 -9.30 20.93 -20.17
CA THR A 236 -8.76 21.34 -21.48
C THR A 236 -7.25 21.11 -21.56
N ASN A 237 -6.52 21.44 -20.48
CA ASN A 237 -5.09 21.17 -20.39
C ASN A 237 -4.78 19.66 -20.43
N HIS A 238 -5.50 18.83 -19.65
CA HIS A 238 -5.29 17.39 -19.67
C HIS A 238 -5.62 16.75 -21.02
N ILE A 239 -6.66 17.22 -21.73
CA ILE A 239 -6.94 16.78 -23.10
C ILE A 239 -5.74 17.12 -24.00
N SER A 240 -5.18 18.32 -23.88
CA SER A 240 -3.99 18.73 -24.64
C SER A 240 -2.73 17.92 -24.30
N GLU A 241 -2.63 17.39 -23.07
CA GLU A 241 -1.54 16.50 -22.64
C GLU A 241 -1.72 15.05 -23.12
N ILE A 242 -2.96 14.59 -23.35
CA ILE A 242 -3.25 13.23 -23.82
C ILE A 242 -2.87 13.04 -25.28
N ASP A 243 -3.13 14.01 -26.14
CA ASP A 243 -2.82 13.94 -27.59
C ASP A 243 -1.35 13.54 -27.90
N PRO A 244 -0.31 14.18 -27.31
CA PRO A 244 1.07 13.78 -27.56
C PRO A 244 1.42 12.40 -26.99
N ILE A 245 0.76 11.96 -25.91
CA ILE A 245 0.94 10.61 -25.35
C ILE A 245 0.39 9.57 -26.32
N VAL A 246 -0.81 9.81 -26.86
CA VAL A 246 -1.43 8.93 -27.88
C VAL A 246 -0.54 8.83 -29.12
N GLU A 247 0.00 9.94 -29.60
CA GLU A 247 0.94 9.92 -30.74
C GLU A 247 2.26 9.21 -30.41
N SER A 248 2.75 9.32 -29.17
CA SER A 248 3.94 8.58 -28.71
C SER A 248 3.68 7.07 -28.63
N ALA A 249 2.51 6.65 -28.14
CA ALA A 249 2.11 5.25 -28.12
C ALA A 249 2.01 4.67 -29.54
N LYS A 250 1.39 5.40 -30.48
CA LYS A 250 1.36 5.00 -31.91
C LYS A 250 2.74 4.92 -32.55
N ARG A 251 3.72 5.71 -32.11
CA ARG A 251 5.11 5.58 -32.57
C ARG A 251 5.75 4.33 -31.99
N PHE A 252 5.59 4.09 -30.70
CA PHE A 252 6.10 2.91 -30.02
C PHE A 252 5.57 1.59 -30.61
N ASP A 253 4.27 1.52 -30.94
CA ASP A 253 3.69 0.36 -31.64
C ASP A 253 4.34 0.11 -33.01
N ARG A 254 4.62 1.18 -33.77
CA ARG A 254 5.34 1.08 -35.05
C ARG A 254 6.77 0.58 -34.86
N ASP A 255 7.46 1.04 -33.81
CA ASP A 255 8.81 0.61 -33.49
C ASP A 255 8.84 -0.87 -33.07
N ILE A 256 7.87 -1.32 -32.25
CA ILE A 256 7.72 -2.75 -31.89
C ILE A 256 7.50 -3.61 -33.14
N ALA A 257 6.62 -3.18 -34.05
CA ALA A 257 6.36 -3.92 -35.28
C ALA A 257 7.64 -4.06 -36.12
N SER A 258 8.41 -2.96 -36.26
CA SER A 258 9.70 -2.95 -36.97
C SER A 258 10.73 -3.87 -36.32
N TYR A 259 10.90 -3.81 -34.99
CA TYR A 259 11.83 -4.71 -34.29
C TYR A 259 11.42 -6.18 -34.37
N THR A 260 10.12 -6.46 -34.35
CA THR A 260 9.60 -7.82 -34.51
C THR A 260 9.98 -8.38 -35.89
N GLU A 261 9.83 -7.59 -36.95
CA GLU A 261 10.24 -7.97 -38.30
C GLU A 261 11.76 -8.22 -38.38
N GLN A 262 12.57 -7.31 -37.83
CA GLN A 262 14.03 -7.47 -37.79
C GLN A 262 14.46 -8.71 -37.01
N PHE A 263 13.78 -9.04 -35.91
CA PHE A 263 14.07 -10.21 -35.10
C PHE A 263 13.75 -11.51 -35.86
N VAL A 264 12.65 -11.55 -36.60
CA VAL A 264 12.30 -12.69 -37.48
C VAL A 264 13.37 -12.88 -38.56
N GLU A 265 13.86 -11.79 -39.16
CA GLU A 265 14.95 -11.88 -40.15
C GLU A 265 16.27 -12.36 -39.52
N PHE A 266 16.60 -11.86 -38.33
CA PHE A 266 17.77 -12.28 -37.57
C PHE A 266 17.71 -13.78 -37.23
N GLN A 267 16.56 -14.27 -36.76
CA GLN A 267 16.36 -15.68 -36.45
C GLN A 267 16.58 -16.56 -37.69
N LYS A 268 16.03 -16.16 -38.85
CA LYS A 268 16.28 -16.85 -40.13
C LYS A 268 17.77 -16.91 -40.48
N LYS A 269 18.51 -15.81 -40.29
CA LYS A 269 19.97 -15.77 -40.52
C LYS A 269 20.72 -16.68 -39.56
N LEU A 270 20.31 -16.72 -38.30
CA LEU A 270 20.93 -17.55 -37.27
C LEU A 270 20.70 -19.05 -37.56
N ASP A 271 19.47 -19.43 -37.91
CA ASP A 271 19.12 -20.80 -38.28
C ASP A 271 19.89 -21.25 -39.52
N SER A 272 19.97 -20.38 -40.55
CA SER A 272 20.77 -20.65 -41.76
C SER A 272 22.25 -20.84 -41.46
N ARG A 273 22.85 -20.00 -40.59
CA ARG A 273 24.24 -20.16 -40.16
C ARG A 273 24.47 -21.46 -39.39
N ASN A 274 23.57 -21.82 -38.49
CA ASN A 274 23.66 -23.05 -37.72
C ASN A 274 23.60 -24.28 -38.62
N GLN A 275 22.71 -24.27 -39.62
CA GLN A 275 22.63 -25.33 -40.61
C GLN A 275 23.91 -25.43 -41.45
N ALA A 276 24.43 -24.30 -41.94
CA ALA A 276 25.69 -24.27 -42.69
C ALA A 276 26.88 -24.75 -41.84
N ALA A 277 26.91 -24.45 -40.55
CA ALA A 277 27.93 -24.94 -39.63
C ALA A 277 27.85 -26.47 -39.43
N ALA A 278 26.64 -27.01 -39.26
CA ALA A 278 26.42 -28.46 -39.15
C ALA A 278 26.81 -29.22 -40.44
N ASP A 279 26.45 -28.66 -41.61
CA ASP A 279 26.87 -29.18 -42.90
C ASP A 279 28.40 -29.11 -43.07
N GLY A 280 29.00 -28.00 -42.63
CA GLY A 280 30.45 -27.80 -42.62
C GLY A 280 31.17 -28.81 -41.72
N GLU A 281 30.66 -29.06 -40.53
CA GLU A 281 31.19 -30.08 -39.61
C GLU A 281 31.13 -31.47 -40.22
N THR A 282 30.02 -31.80 -40.88
CA THR A 282 29.84 -33.08 -41.59
C THR A 282 30.88 -33.24 -42.71
N ARG A 283 31.07 -32.19 -43.53
CA ARG A 283 32.09 -32.18 -44.60
C ARG A 283 33.51 -32.27 -44.04
N LEU A 284 33.80 -31.58 -42.93
CA LEU A 284 35.11 -31.63 -42.28
C LEU A 284 35.42 -33.03 -41.75
N ARG A 285 34.46 -33.68 -41.07
CA ARG A 285 34.60 -35.07 -40.63
C ARG A 285 34.83 -36.03 -41.80
N ALA A 286 34.10 -35.85 -42.90
CA ALA A 286 34.31 -36.64 -44.11
C ALA A 286 35.72 -36.42 -44.71
N LEU A 287 36.20 -35.17 -44.73
CA LEU A 287 37.55 -34.84 -45.21
C LEU A 287 38.63 -35.46 -44.32
N ILE A 288 38.49 -35.35 -42.99
CA ILE A 288 39.41 -35.96 -42.02
C ILE A 288 39.48 -37.46 -42.24
N SER A 289 38.33 -38.14 -42.36
CA SER A 289 38.28 -39.58 -42.61
C SER A 289 38.94 -39.96 -43.95
N ALA A 290 38.75 -39.16 -45.00
CA ALA A 290 39.40 -39.38 -46.29
C ALA A 290 40.93 -39.15 -46.23
N LEU A 291 41.40 -38.19 -45.43
CA LEU A 291 42.81 -37.92 -45.21
C LEU A 291 43.48 -39.04 -44.41
N GLU A 292 42.86 -39.51 -43.33
CA GLU A 292 43.33 -40.66 -42.55
C GLU A 292 43.48 -41.92 -43.43
N ALA A 293 42.51 -42.17 -44.32
CA ALA A 293 42.57 -43.27 -45.28
C ALA A 293 43.73 -43.13 -46.28
N LYS A 294 44.08 -41.90 -46.66
CA LYS A 294 45.24 -41.63 -47.53
C LYS A 294 46.56 -41.81 -46.80
N ASP A 295 46.66 -41.39 -45.55
CA ASP A 295 47.86 -41.52 -44.72
C ASP A 295 48.23 -43.00 -44.53
N MET A 296 47.23 -43.84 -44.21
CA MET A 296 47.41 -45.30 -44.14
C MET A 296 47.91 -45.93 -45.45
N SER A 297 47.52 -45.38 -46.60
CA SER A 297 47.98 -45.85 -47.90
C SER A 297 49.43 -45.44 -48.19
N VAL A 298 49.87 -44.28 -47.69
CA VAL A 298 51.24 -43.78 -47.86
C VAL A 298 52.20 -44.59 -46.98
N ASP A 299 51.83 -44.86 -45.73
CA ASP A 299 52.63 -45.68 -44.82
C ASP A 299 52.89 -47.09 -45.38
N ASN A 300 51.86 -47.73 -45.97
CA ASN A 300 51.98 -49.04 -46.60
C ASN A 300 52.95 -49.04 -47.80
N LEU A 301 52.99 -47.94 -48.57
CA LEU A 301 53.90 -47.75 -49.70
C LEU A 301 55.36 -47.56 -49.25
N ILE A 302 55.59 -46.83 -48.16
CA ILE A 302 56.92 -46.62 -47.56
C ILE A 302 57.46 -47.93 -46.99
N GLU A 303 56.62 -48.72 -46.33
CA GLU A 303 57.00 -50.01 -45.75
C GLU A 303 57.42 -51.02 -46.84
N LYS A 304 56.63 -51.15 -47.92
CA LYS A 304 56.97 -52.02 -49.06
C LYS A 304 58.27 -51.62 -49.77
N SER A 305 58.50 -50.32 -49.95
CA SER A 305 59.72 -49.79 -50.58
C SER A 305 60.98 -50.11 -49.75
N THR A 306 60.89 -49.89 -48.44
CA THR A 306 62.00 -50.12 -47.49
C THR A 306 62.35 -51.61 -47.38
N GLN A 307 61.35 -52.48 -47.44
CA GLN A 307 61.52 -53.93 -47.33
C GLN A 307 62.20 -54.56 -48.57
N MET A 308 61.98 -54.01 -49.78
CA MET A 308 62.65 -54.49 -51.00
C MET A 308 64.13 -54.06 -51.06
N LEU A 309 64.50 -52.89 -50.53
CA LEU A 309 65.87 -52.37 -50.54
C LEU A 309 66.78 -53.02 -49.47
N SER A 310 66.22 -53.44 -48.33
CA SER A 310 67.02 -53.97 -47.21
C SER A 310 67.32 -55.47 -47.28
N SER A 311 66.77 -56.24 -48.22
CA SER A 311 66.84 -57.72 -48.17
C SER A 311 67.94 -58.36 -49.03
N ALA A 312 68.72 -57.58 -49.81
CA ALA A 312 69.68 -58.11 -50.79
C ALA A 312 71.16 -57.71 -50.56
N THR A 313 71.49 -56.99 -49.48
CA THR A 313 72.85 -56.46 -49.25
C THR A 313 73.39 -56.81 -47.86
N VAL A 314 74.72 -56.84 -47.71
CA VAL A 314 75.43 -57.10 -46.42
C VAL A 314 75.00 -56.11 -45.33
N SER A 315 74.70 -54.87 -45.69
CA SER A 315 74.13 -53.84 -44.79
C SER A 315 72.71 -54.19 -44.32
N GLY A 316 71.92 -54.84 -45.18
CA GLY A 316 70.59 -55.37 -44.87
C GLY A 316 70.60 -56.52 -43.86
N LEU A 317 71.55 -57.45 -43.99
CA LEU A 317 71.78 -58.52 -43.01
C LEU A 317 72.23 -57.97 -41.66
N ALA A 318 73.14 -56.98 -41.65
CA ALA A 318 73.53 -56.28 -40.42
C ALA A 318 72.34 -55.57 -39.77
N SER A 319 71.51 -54.84 -40.52
CA SER A 319 70.30 -54.20 -39.97
C SER A 319 69.33 -55.21 -39.36
N ASN A 320 69.15 -56.37 -40.00
CA ASN A 320 68.28 -57.43 -39.46
C ASN A 320 68.87 -58.06 -38.18
N PHE A 321 70.19 -58.22 -38.07
CA PHE A 321 70.81 -58.65 -36.82
C PHE A 321 70.72 -57.60 -35.70
N ASP A 322 70.86 -56.30 -36.00
CA ASP A 322 70.63 -55.23 -35.02
C ASP A 322 69.16 -55.19 -34.56
N LYS A 323 68.20 -55.26 -35.50
CA LYS A 323 66.77 -55.33 -35.17
C LYS A 323 66.47 -56.55 -34.29
N MET A 324 67.02 -57.72 -34.62
CA MET A 324 66.83 -58.92 -33.81
C MET A 324 67.50 -58.79 -32.43
N GLN A 325 68.71 -58.23 -32.35
CA GLN A 325 69.40 -57.93 -31.10
C GLN A 325 68.59 -56.96 -30.23
N ARG A 326 68.05 -55.87 -30.80
CA ARG A 326 67.22 -54.88 -30.09
C ARG A 326 65.91 -55.49 -29.62
N LYS A 327 65.24 -56.30 -30.46
CA LYS A 327 64.02 -57.02 -30.08
C LYS A 327 64.29 -57.99 -28.94
N LEU A 328 65.35 -58.79 -29.02
CA LEU A 328 65.78 -59.69 -27.94
C LEU A 328 66.17 -58.93 -26.68
N THR A 329 66.75 -57.73 -26.79
CA THR A 329 67.06 -56.86 -25.64
C THR A 329 65.79 -56.36 -24.95
N SER A 330 64.77 -56.00 -25.73
CA SER A 330 63.45 -55.62 -25.19
C SER A 330 62.75 -56.82 -24.54
N GLU A 331 62.77 -57.99 -25.19
CA GLU A 331 62.21 -59.22 -24.61
C GLU A 331 62.98 -59.68 -23.35
N LEU A 332 64.30 -59.48 -23.30
CA LEU A 332 65.11 -59.71 -22.11
C LEU A 332 64.69 -58.78 -20.96
N PHE A 333 64.45 -57.50 -21.25
CA PHE A 333 63.98 -56.54 -20.25
C PHE A 333 62.61 -56.96 -19.70
N TRP A 334 61.69 -57.40 -20.57
CA TRP A 334 60.40 -57.94 -20.14
C TRP A 334 60.53 -59.23 -19.34
N ALA A 335 61.42 -60.15 -19.72
CA ALA A 335 61.69 -61.37 -18.97
C ALA A 335 62.30 -61.06 -17.59
N ARG A 336 63.19 -60.06 -17.50
CA ARG A 336 63.76 -59.56 -16.24
C ARG A 336 62.69 -58.94 -15.34
N SER A 337 61.81 -58.13 -15.92
CA SER A 337 60.66 -57.57 -15.21
C SER A 337 59.69 -58.65 -14.75
N ALA A 338 59.41 -59.67 -15.56
CA ALA A 338 58.58 -60.80 -15.19
C ALA A 338 59.21 -61.64 -14.06
N PHE A 339 60.55 -61.77 -14.04
CA PHE A 339 61.27 -62.40 -12.94
C PHE A 339 61.11 -61.61 -11.63
N TYR A 340 61.30 -60.27 -11.66
CA TYR A 340 61.07 -59.42 -10.48
C TYR A 340 59.61 -59.40 -10.03
N ALA A 341 58.65 -59.37 -10.97
CA ALA A 341 57.24 -59.48 -10.68
C ALA A 341 56.91 -60.84 -10.05
N GLY A 342 57.51 -61.93 -10.53
CA GLY A 342 57.40 -63.25 -9.93
C GLY A 342 57.91 -63.28 -8.50
N ILE A 343 59.07 -62.69 -8.23
CA ILE A 343 59.61 -62.55 -6.85
C ILE A 343 58.63 -61.76 -5.98
N LEU A 344 58.10 -60.65 -6.50
CA LEU A 344 57.14 -59.82 -5.77
C LEU A 344 55.83 -60.57 -5.47
N ILE A 345 55.30 -61.33 -6.42
CA ILE A 345 54.15 -62.22 -6.22
C ILE A 345 54.47 -63.28 -5.16
N LEU A 346 55.68 -63.84 -5.16
CA LEU A 346 56.11 -64.82 -4.16
C LEU A 346 56.17 -64.18 -2.77
N ILE A 347 56.68 -62.95 -2.66
CA ILE A 347 56.69 -62.18 -1.41
C ILE A 347 55.26 -61.89 -0.94
N ILE A 348 54.38 -61.39 -1.81
CA ILE A 348 52.97 -61.12 -1.46
C ILE A 348 52.26 -62.41 -1.06
N SER A 349 52.46 -63.50 -1.79
CA SER A 349 51.89 -64.82 -1.49
C SER A 349 52.39 -65.37 -0.15
N SER A 350 53.59 -64.97 0.28
CA SER A 350 54.13 -65.30 1.60
C SER A 350 53.52 -64.47 2.74
N ILE A 351 52.85 -63.34 2.49
CA ILE A 351 52.27 -62.47 3.53
C ILE A 351 51.14 -63.17 4.31
N PRO A 352 50.12 -63.78 3.68
CA PRO A 352 49.10 -64.55 4.41
C PRO A 352 49.70 -65.70 5.23
N LEU A 353 50.75 -66.32 4.69
CA LEU A 353 51.50 -67.37 5.35
C LEU A 353 52.17 -66.85 6.62
N ILE A 354 52.88 -65.74 6.54
CA ILE A 354 53.51 -65.07 7.69
C ILE A 354 52.44 -64.66 8.70
N ALA A 355 51.37 -63.98 8.26
CA ALA A 355 50.27 -63.55 9.13
C ALA A 355 49.61 -64.74 9.86
N SER A 356 49.41 -65.87 9.19
CA SER A 356 48.82 -67.06 9.82
C SER A 356 49.69 -67.68 10.93
N VAL A 357 51.00 -67.44 10.92
CA VAL A 357 51.93 -67.91 11.96
C VAL A 357 52.10 -66.87 13.06
N THR A 358 52.11 -65.58 12.72
CA THR A 358 52.37 -64.50 13.68
C THR A 358 51.13 -64.03 14.44
N VAL A 359 49.93 -64.09 13.83
CA VAL A 359 48.67 -63.64 14.47
C VAL A 359 48.38 -64.39 15.79
N PRO A 360 48.46 -65.73 15.88
CA PRO A 360 48.23 -66.44 17.14
C PRO A 360 49.18 -66.02 18.27
N ILE A 361 50.42 -65.64 17.92
CA ILE A 361 51.44 -65.19 18.88
C ILE A 361 51.20 -63.74 19.30
N ALA A 362 50.70 -62.89 18.40
CA ALA A 362 50.49 -61.46 18.64
C ALA A 362 49.15 -61.13 19.32
N VAL A 363 48.10 -61.94 19.12
CA VAL A 363 46.75 -61.72 19.68
C VAL A 363 46.71 -61.53 21.20
N PRO A 364 47.43 -62.30 22.04
CA PRO A 364 47.47 -62.08 23.48
C PRO A 364 47.96 -60.68 23.87
N PHE A 365 48.95 -60.15 23.15
CA PHE A 365 49.51 -58.81 23.40
C PHE A 365 48.57 -57.70 22.90
N LEU A 366 47.94 -57.89 21.73
CA LEU A 366 46.98 -56.93 21.15
C LEU A 366 45.70 -56.78 22.00
N LYS A 367 45.27 -57.85 22.69
CA LYS A 367 44.07 -57.83 23.54
C LYS A 367 44.18 -56.89 24.74
N ILE A 368 45.40 -56.62 25.21
CA ILE A 368 45.66 -55.74 26.35
C ILE A 368 45.41 -54.27 25.97
N GLN A 369 45.77 -53.87 24.75
CA GLN A 369 45.81 -52.46 24.35
C GLN A 369 44.68 -52.05 23.41
N TYR A 370 44.16 -52.99 22.61
CA TYR A 370 43.06 -52.75 21.66
C TYR A 370 42.09 -53.95 21.62
N PRO A 371 41.17 -54.06 22.60
CA PRO A 371 40.32 -55.24 22.75
C PRO A 371 39.37 -55.50 21.55
N SER A 372 38.85 -54.45 20.92
CA SER A 372 37.95 -54.56 19.77
C SER A 372 38.62 -55.10 18.50
N ILE A 373 39.92 -54.81 18.30
CA ILE A 373 40.69 -55.30 17.15
C ILE A 373 41.13 -56.75 17.40
N ALA A 374 41.50 -57.08 18.64
CA ALA A 374 41.88 -58.44 19.02
C ALA A 374 40.74 -59.43 18.81
N ASP A 375 39.51 -59.09 19.23
CA ASP A 375 38.36 -59.99 19.08
C ASP A 375 37.94 -60.18 17.61
N ALA A 376 38.07 -59.15 16.76
CA ALA A 376 37.82 -59.26 15.32
C ALA A 376 38.84 -60.18 14.61
N LEU A 377 40.12 -60.07 14.96
CA LEU A 377 41.17 -60.93 14.40
C LEU A 377 41.08 -62.38 14.90
N GLN A 378 40.56 -62.58 16.11
CA GLN A 378 40.35 -63.91 16.69
C GLN A 378 39.14 -64.63 16.06
N GLN A 379 38.09 -63.89 15.68
CA GLN A 379 36.97 -64.45 14.91
C GLN A 379 37.33 -64.82 13.46
N ALA A 380 38.32 -64.14 12.87
CA ALA A 380 38.75 -64.37 11.50
C ALA A 380 39.66 -65.60 11.31
N GLN A 381 40.14 -66.24 12.38
CA GLN A 381 41.03 -67.40 12.32
C GLN A 381 40.54 -68.49 13.29
N PRO A 382 39.74 -69.48 12.84
CA PRO A 382 39.38 -70.61 13.69
C PRO A 382 40.61 -71.45 14.02
N ILE A 383 40.90 -71.61 15.31
CA ILE A 383 41.97 -72.50 15.79
C ILE A 383 41.56 -73.94 15.40
N PRO A 384 42.34 -74.67 14.58
CA PRO A 384 41.94 -75.97 14.08
C PRO A 384 41.82 -76.97 15.24
N GLN A 385 40.63 -77.58 15.36
CA GLN A 385 40.30 -78.52 16.44
C GLN A 385 40.73 -79.96 16.10
N ASN A 386 41.04 -80.28 14.84
CA ASN A 386 41.36 -81.62 14.35
C ASN A 386 42.62 -81.67 13.45
N VAL A 387 43.39 -82.75 13.54
CA VAL A 387 44.64 -82.98 12.77
C VAL A 387 44.44 -82.88 11.25
N TRP A 388 43.29 -83.35 10.74
CA TRP A 388 42.96 -83.26 9.31
C TRP A 388 42.78 -81.82 8.81
N GLN A 389 42.27 -80.92 9.66
CA GLN A 389 42.15 -79.50 9.30
C GLN A 389 43.52 -78.83 9.26
N TYR A 390 44.44 -79.21 10.14
CA TYR A 390 45.82 -78.70 10.14
C TYR A 390 46.58 -79.12 8.86
N LEU A 391 46.48 -80.38 8.45
CA LEU A 391 47.07 -80.88 7.20
C LEU A 391 46.48 -80.19 5.95
N SER A 392 45.16 -80.03 5.89
CA SER A 392 44.47 -79.26 4.84
C SER A 392 45.00 -77.82 4.75
N GLN A 393 45.27 -77.20 5.89
CA GLN A 393 45.82 -75.84 5.95
C GLN A 393 47.26 -75.77 5.43
N ILE A 394 48.09 -76.79 5.65
CA ILE A 394 49.46 -76.85 5.09
C ILE A 394 49.43 -77.11 3.58
N PHE A 395 48.59 -78.03 3.10
CA PHE A 395 48.49 -78.31 1.66
C PHE A 395 47.94 -77.14 0.87
N SER A 396 46.94 -76.43 1.39
CA SER A 396 46.44 -75.21 0.75
C SER A 396 47.51 -74.12 0.68
N ARG A 397 48.32 -73.97 1.73
CA ARG A 397 49.48 -73.07 1.76
C ARG A 397 50.55 -73.40 0.72
N ILE A 398 50.90 -74.67 0.56
CA ILE A 398 51.86 -75.11 -0.47
C ILE A 398 51.27 -74.94 -1.87
N ALA A 399 49.99 -75.28 -2.07
CA ALA A 399 49.30 -75.13 -3.34
C ALA A 399 49.27 -73.66 -3.82
N ILE A 400 49.18 -72.70 -2.89
CA ILE A 400 49.24 -71.27 -3.19
C ILE A 400 50.65 -70.81 -3.64
N LEU A 401 51.72 -71.45 -3.16
CA LEU A 401 53.10 -71.09 -3.52
C LEU A 401 53.58 -71.71 -4.83
N ILE A 402 53.07 -72.88 -5.23
CA ILE A 402 53.54 -73.61 -6.42
C ILE A 402 53.49 -72.75 -7.70
N PRO A 403 52.40 -72.03 -8.03
CA PRO A 403 52.36 -71.22 -9.26
C PRO A 403 53.37 -70.08 -9.25
N ALA A 404 53.59 -69.44 -8.10
CA ALA A 404 54.54 -68.35 -7.96
C ALA A 404 55.99 -68.85 -8.09
N ALA A 405 56.33 -69.97 -7.44
CA ALA A 405 57.63 -70.60 -7.55
C ALA A 405 57.92 -71.08 -8.98
N TRP A 406 56.93 -71.66 -9.65
CA TRP A 406 57.03 -72.07 -11.05
C TRP A 406 57.28 -70.89 -11.98
N LEU A 407 56.54 -69.78 -11.80
CA LEU A 407 56.69 -68.57 -12.61
C LEU A 407 58.09 -67.97 -12.47
N VAL A 408 58.64 -67.89 -11.25
CA VAL A 408 60.01 -67.41 -11.02
C VAL A 408 61.04 -68.31 -11.70
N SER A 409 60.90 -69.64 -11.58
CA SER A 409 61.80 -70.59 -12.23
C SER A 409 61.76 -70.50 -13.76
N PHE A 410 60.55 -70.43 -14.33
CA PHE A 410 60.35 -70.27 -15.77
C PHE A 410 60.92 -68.95 -16.28
N ALA A 411 60.68 -67.84 -15.57
CA ALA A 411 61.21 -66.52 -15.94
C ALA A 411 62.74 -66.49 -15.89
N ALA A 412 63.36 -67.14 -14.90
CA ALA A 412 64.81 -67.24 -14.80
C ALA A 412 65.44 -68.01 -15.98
N ILE A 413 64.88 -69.17 -16.32
CA ILE A 413 65.35 -69.99 -17.45
C ILE A 413 65.22 -69.20 -18.76
N ARG A 414 64.05 -68.57 -18.99
CA ARG A 414 63.79 -67.76 -20.18
C ARG A 414 64.72 -66.54 -20.28
N HIS A 415 64.99 -65.86 -19.18
CA HIS A 415 65.93 -64.74 -19.17
C HIS A 415 67.35 -65.20 -19.58
N SER A 416 67.80 -66.35 -19.07
CA SER A 416 69.12 -66.89 -19.41
C SER A 416 69.25 -67.28 -20.89
N SER A 417 68.21 -67.90 -21.48
CA SER A 417 68.22 -68.30 -22.89
C SER A 417 68.19 -67.08 -23.81
N LEU A 418 67.33 -66.11 -23.51
CA LEU A 418 67.27 -64.84 -24.25
C LEU A 418 68.57 -64.05 -24.16
N PHE A 419 69.27 -64.08 -23.03
CA PHE A 419 70.56 -63.41 -22.87
C PHE A 419 71.61 -64.00 -23.82
N ARG A 420 71.73 -65.33 -23.87
CA ARG A 420 72.66 -66.03 -24.78
C ARG A 420 72.33 -65.78 -26.24
N LEU A 421 71.05 -65.84 -26.61
CA LEU A 421 70.59 -65.52 -27.96
C LEU A 421 70.98 -64.08 -28.35
N ARG A 422 70.70 -63.10 -27.48
CA ARG A 422 71.05 -61.69 -27.71
C ARG A 422 72.55 -61.53 -27.97
N GLU A 423 73.40 -62.20 -27.19
CA GLU A 423 74.85 -62.14 -27.34
C GLU A 423 75.32 -62.74 -28.67
N HIS A 424 74.74 -63.86 -29.09
CA HIS A 424 75.01 -64.44 -30.41
C HIS A 424 74.58 -63.52 -31.56
N TYR A 425 73.41 -62.88 -31.48
CA TYR A 425 72.97 -61.94 -32.50
C TYR A 425 73.80 -60.65 -32.50
N ALA A 426 74.25 -60.16 -31.34
CA ALA A 426 75.18 -59.05 -31.24
C ALA A 426 76.53 -59.36 -31.90
N TYR A 427 77.05 -60.58 -31.69
CA TYR A 427 78.26 -61.05 -32.36
C TYR A 427 78.06 -61.10 -33.89
N LYS A 428 76.96 -61.69 -34.37
CA LYS A 428 76.65 -61.74 -35.81
C LYS A 428 76.48 -60.34 -36.41
N TYR A 429 75.84 -59.42 -35.70
CA TYR A 429 75.74 -58.03 -36.11
C TYR A 429 77.12 -57.40 -36.28
N SER A 430 77.99 -57.51 -35.26
CA SER A 430 79.34 -56.95 -35.31
C SER A 430 80.19 -57.54 -36.45
N MET A 431 80.08 -58.84 -36.72
CA MET A 431 80.76 -59.48 -37.86
C MET A 431 80.22 -58.97 -39.20
N ALA A 432 78.90 -58.89 -39.37
CA ALA A 432 78.28 -58.40 -40.60
C ALA A 432 78.65 -56.93 -40.90
N VAL A 433 78.74 -56.08 -39.88
CA VAL A 433 79.22 -54.68 -40.03
C VAL A 433 80.72 -54.63 -40.34
N ALA A 434 81.53 -55.48 -39.71
CA ALA A 434 82.98 -55.50 -39.92
C ALA A 434 83.39 -55.96 -41.33
N VAL A 435 82.56 -56.73 -42.05
CA VAL A 435 82.82 -57.16 -43.44
C VAL A 435 83.16 -55.97 -44.32
N GLU A 436 82.39 -54.89 -44.24
CA GLU A 436 82.60 -53.73 -45.11
C GLU A 436 83.93 -53.01 -44.79
N GLY A 437 84.36 -53.03 -43.52
CA GLY A 437 85.66 -52.53 -43.09
C GLY A 437 86.83 -53.38 -43.60
N PHE A 438 86.73 -54.71 -43.49
CA PHE A 438 87.78 -55.62 -43.98
C PHE A 438 87.90 -55.63 -45.50
N LYS A 439 86.78 -55.57 -46.23
CA LYS A 439 86.77 -55.39 -47.68
C LYS A 439 87.54 -54.14 -48.13
N LYS A 440 87.43 -53.04 -47.38
CA LYS A 440 88.15 -51.78 -47.68
C LYS A 440 89.64 -51.84 -47.36
N GLN A 441 90.06 -52.66 -46.39
CA GLN A 441 91.46 -52.75 -45.96
C GLN A 441 92.29 -53.77 -46.77
N ALA A 442 91.65 -54.80 -47.35
CA ALA A 442 92.31 -55.82 -48.16
C ALA A 442 91.48 -56.15 -49.42
N PRO A 443 91.49 -55.28 -50.45
CA PRO A 443 90.61 -55.40 -51.62
C PRO A 443 90.90 -56.64 -52.48
N GLU A 444 92.11 -57.19 -52.46
CA GLU A 444 92.45 -58.42 -53.20
C GLU A 444 91.80 -59.70 -52.64
N TYR A 445 91.28 -59.68 -51.41
CA TYR A 445 90.66 -60.83 -50.74
C TYR A 445 89.17 -60.59 -50.43
N GLU A 446 88.53 -59.65 -51.13
CA GLU A 446 87.18 -59.15 -50.84
C GLU A 446 86.11 -60.25 -50.85
N GLN A 447 86.26 -61.22 -51.75
CA GLN A 447 85.30 -62.28 -52.01
C GLN A 447 85.46 -63.41 -50.98
N GLU A 448 86.70 -63.75 -50.63
CA GLU A 448 87.04 -64.74 -49.62
C GLU A 448 86.63 -64.28 -48.21
N ILE A 449 86.83 -63.00 -47.89
CA ILE A 449 86.41 -62.41 -46.61
C ILE A 449 84.88 -62.41 -46.50
N ALA A 450 84.16 -62.04 -47.57
CA ALA A 450 82.70 -62.07 -47.58
C ALA A 450 82.15 -63.51 -47.46
N ALA A 451 82.77 -64.48 -48.15
CA ALA A 451 82.38 -65.88 -48.07
C ALA A 451 82.63 -66.48 -46.68
N LEU A 452 83.79 -66.21 -46.07
CA LEU A 452 84.13 -66.68 -44.73
C LEU A 452 83.18 -66.10 -43.67
N VAL A 453 82.82 -64.83 -43.78
CA VAL A 453 81.87 -64.20 -42.86
C VAL A 453 80.44 -64.70 -43.11
N LEU A 454 80.02 -64.94 -44.35
CA LEU A 454 78.73 -65.57 -44.64
C LEU A 454 78.64 -67.00 -44.08
N GLU A 455 79.70 -67.80 -44.18
CA GLU A 455 79.79 -69.12 -43.56
C GLU A 455 79.68 -69.02 -42.03
N GLN A 456 80.41 -68.08 -41.42
CA GLN A 456 80.39 -67.87 -39.97
C GLN A 456 79.05 -67.29 -39.47
N LEU A 457 78.32 -66.54 -40.31
CA LEU A 457 76.99 -66.01 -40.05
C LEU A 457 75.86 -67.04 -40.26
N ALA A 458 76.07 -68.05 -41.12
CA ALA A 458 75.10 -69.09 -41.45
C ALA A 458 74.88 -70.14 -40.33
N PHE A 459 75.77 -70.21 -39.33
CA PHE A 459 75.59 -71.12 -38.18
C PHE A 459 74.33 -70.80 -37.37
N ASN A 460 73.51 -71.81 -37.05
CA ASN A 460 72.30 -71.65 -36.25
C ASN A 460 72.65 -71.46 -34.75
N PRO A 461 72.30 -70.33 -34.10
CA PRO A 461 72.63 -70.09 -32.69
C PRO A 461 71.90 -71.02 -31.71
N THR A 462 70.83 -71.68 -32.13
CA THR A 462 70.02 -72.58 -31.29
C THR A 462 70.77 -73.88 -30.93
N ASP A 463 71.73 -74.31 -31.75
CA ASP A 463 72.49 -75.56 -31.54
C ASP A 463 73.47 -75.48 -30.34
N LYS A 464 73.75 -74.29 -29.82
CA LYS A 464 74.59 -74.08 -28.62
C LYS A 464 73.79 -73.78 -27.34
N LEU A 465 72.46 -73.88 -27.36
CA LEU A 465 71.61 -73.63 -26.18
C LEU A 465 71.48 -74.84 -25.23
N ILE A 466 72.24 -75.91 -25.44
CA ILE A 466 72.30 -77.07 -24.53
C ILE A 466 72.99 -76.65 -23.21
N PRO A 467 72.44 -76.97 -22.03
CA PRO A 467 73.06 -76.62 -20.75
C PRO A 467 74.44 -77.30 -20.61
N SER A 468 75.46 -76.49 -20.31
CA SER A 468 76.84 -76.90 -20.11
C SER A 468 76.96 -77.81 -18.89
N LYS A 469 76.99 -79.13 -19.11
CA LYS A 469 77.69 -80.06 -18.22
C LYS A 469 78.84 -80.82 -18.88
N ASP A 470 79.01 -80.70 -20.18
CA ASP A 470 80.19 -81.18 -20.88
C ASP A 470 80.49 -80.27 -22.06
N ILE A 471 81.62 -79.56 -22.04
CA ILE A 471 82.53 -79.32 -23.17
C ILE A 471 83.80 -78.70 -22.58
N LYS A 472 84.90 -79.45 -22.69
CA LYS A 472 86.27 -79.04 -22.43
C LYS A 472 86.68 -77.91 -23.36
N GLU A 473 87.41 -76.94 -22.81
CA GLU A 473 88.15 -75.92 -23.55
C GLU A 473 89.10 -76.56 -24.58
N GLY A 474 89.25 -75.90 -25.73
CA GLY A 474 90.36 -76.12 -26.66
C GLY A 474 90.16 -77.24 -27.68
N LYS A 475 89.52 -76.93 -28.82
CA LYS A 475 89.88 -77.45 -30.16
C LYS A 475 89.11 -76.69 -31.23
N ALA A 476 89.83 -76.13 -32.20
CA ALA A 476 89.26 -75.45 -33.37
C ALA A 476 88.41 -76.43 -34.20
N PRO A 477 87.21 -76.04 -34.69
CA PRO A 477 86.39 -76.91 -35.51
C PRO A 477 86.75 -76.76 -36.99
N GLY A 478 87.01 -77.88 -37.67
CA GLY A 478 86.89 -78.01 -39.12
C GLY A 478 88.19 -78.31 -39.88
N LEU A 479 88.25 -79.50 -40.48
CA LEU A 479 89.32 -79.99 -41.37
C LEU A 479 89.66 -79.04 -42.54
N ILE A 480 88.77 -78.11 -42.90
CA ILE A 480 88.94 -77.18 -44.03
C ILE A 480 89.65 -75.88 -43.61
N ALA A 481 89.47 -75.40 -42.36
CA ALA A 481 90.21 -74.24 -41.85
C ALA A 481 91.69 -74.56 -41.69
N ALA A 482 92.04 -75.79 -41.30
CA ALA A 482 93.40 -76.30 -41.30
C ALA A 482 93.98 -76.39 -42.73
N PHE A 483 93.19 -76.85 -43.70
CA PHE A 483 93.59 -76.95 -45.11
C PHE A 483 93.82 -75.57 -45.75
N LEU A 484 93.00 -74.56 -45.43
CA LEU A 484 93.16 -73.20 -45.94
C LEU A 484 94.32 -72.45 -45.26
N LEU A 485 94.50 -72.60 -43.94
CA LEU A 485 95.69 -72.08 -43.25
C LEU A 485 96.98 -72.71 -43.76
N GLU A 486 96.97 -74.01 -44.10
CA GLU A 486 98.10 -74.70 -44.73
C GLU A 486 98.36 -74.16 -46.15
N LYS A 487 97.31 -73.89 -46.93
CA LYS A 487 97.43 -73.32 -48.29
C LYS A 487 97.92 -71.86 -48.28
N ILE A 488 97.52 -71.08 -47.28
CA ILE A 488 98.01 -69.71 -47.05
C ILE A 488 99.47 -69.73 -46.58
N ARG A 489 99.85 -70.63 -45.65
CA ARG A 489 101.26 -70.82 -45.25
C ARG A 489 102.15 -71.32 -46.39
N LYS A 490 101.65 -72.22 -47.26
CA LYS A 490 102.38 -72.71 -48.44
C LYS A 490 102.62 -71.62 -49.48
N ARG A 491 101.68 -70.69 -49.68
CA ARG A 491 101.89 -69.53 -50.56
C ARG A 491 102.80 -68.46 -49.93
N ALA A 492 102.64 -68.19 -48.63
CA ALA A 492 103.51 -67.26 -47.92
C ALA A 492 104.97 -67.74 -47.83
N ALA A 493 105.23 -69.06 -47.82
CA ALA A 493 106.59 -69.62 -47.87
C ALA A 493 107.17 -69.69 -49.30
N GLN A 494 106.34 -69.64 -50.35
CA GLN A 494 106.80 -69.62 -51.75
C GLN A 494 107.21 -68.21 -52.23
N GLU A 495 106.87 -67.16 -51.49
CA GLU A 495 107.31 -65.79 -51.76
C GLU A 495 108.53 -65.34 -50.92
N SER A 496 109.09 -66.22 -50.09
CA SER A 496 110.23 -65.90 -49.22
C SER A 496 111.38 -66.94 -49.29
N GLU A 497 111.97 -67.15 -50.46
CA GLU A 497 113.38 -67.54 -50.55
C GLU A 497 114.02 -67.06 -51.88
N PRO A 498 115.22 -66.43 -51.86
CA PRO A 498 115.71 -65.56 -52.93
C PRO A 498 116.61 -66.32 -53.91
N THR A 499 116.67 -65.89 -55.17
CA THR A 499 117.84 -66.19 -56.02
C THR A 499 118.04 -65.16 -57.12
N ASP A 500 119.05 -64.32 -56.89
CA ASP A 500 119.96 -63.83 -57.93
C ASP A 500 120.39 -64.96 -58.89
N ARG A 501 120.44 -64.68 -60.20
CA ARG A 501 121.66 -64.76 -61.05
C ARG A 501 121.33 -64.73 -62.56
N VAL A 502 121.74 -63.63 -63.19
CA VAL A 502 122.51 -63.49 -64.44
C VAL A 502 122.55 -64.69 -65.40
N HIS A 503 122.00 -64.51 -66.61
CA HIS A 503 122.77 -64.38 -67.85
C HIS A 503 121.98 -63.65 -68.94
#